data_AF-A0A9X0UZQ6-F1
#
_entry.id   AF-A0A9X0UZQ6-F1
#
_cell.length_a   1.000
_cell.length_b   1.000
_cell.length_c   1.000
_cell.angle_alpha   90.00
_cell.angle_beta   90.00
_cell.angle_gamma   90.00
#
_symmetry.space_group_name_H-M   'P 1'
#
loop_
_entity.id
_entity.type
_entity.pdbx_description
1 polymer ?
#
loop_
_entity_poly.entity_id
_entity_poly.type
_entity_poly.pdbx_seq_one_letter_code
_entity_poly.pdbx_strand_id
1 'polypeptide(L)'
;MTRYQHQKGKINDNALEALLHDPLFRQRIEKNQKGKGSYQRKDKHGKGRNWEASDKQKSLSLAFFFKDKKAALLGRLFHYNLS
;
A
#
# COMPACT_ATOMS: atom_id res chain seq x y z
N MET A 1 25.20 -10.27 36.76
CA MET A 1 23.80 -10.68 36.45
C MET A 1 22.84 -9.63 36.97
N THR A 2 21.88 -9.20 36.14
CA THR A 2 20.76 -8.34 36.57
C THR A 2 19.65 -9.19 37.22
N ARG A 3 18.98 -8.68 38.26
CA ARG A 3 17.87 -9.36 38.94
C ARG A 3 16.52 -8.97 38.34
N TYR A 4 15.59 -9.91 38.27
CA TYR A 4 14.20 -9.65 37.85
C TYR A 4 13.39 -9.04 39.00
N GLN A 5 12.54 -8.05 38.69
CA GLN A 5 11.66 -7.39 39.66
C GLN A 5 10.22 -7.91 39.49
N HIS A 6 9.73 -8.66 40.47
CA HIS A 6 8.38 -9.25 40.48
C HIS A 6 7.33 -8.30 41.06
N GLN A 7 6.04 -8.57 40.79
CA GLN A 7 4.92 -7.70 41.17
C GLN A 7 4.24 -8.08 42.49
N LYS A 8 4.64 -9.19 43.13
CA LYS A 8 4.02 -9.72 44.34
C LYS A 8 4.28 -8.94 45.64
N GLY A 9 5.08 -7.86 45.59
CA GLY A 9 5.50 -7.13 46.79
C GLY A 9 6.50 -7.95 47.63
N LYS A 10 6.45 -7.81 48.97
CA LYS A 10 7.28 -8.62 49.87
C LYS A 10 6.71 -10.04 49.94
N ILE A 11 7.53 -11.03 49.60
CA ILE A 11 7.15 -12.45 49.70
C ILE A 11 7.54 -12.92 51.10
N ASN A 12 6.55 -13.40 51.87
CA ASN A 12 6.77 -13.82 53.26
C ASN A 12 6.97 -15.34 53.38
N ASP A 13 6.22 -16.13 52.62
CA ASP A 13 6.21 -17.59 52.72
C ASP A 13 7.04 -18.24 51.60
N ASN A 14 6.42 -18.59 50.48
CA ASN A 14 7.06 -19.32 49.39
C ASN A 14 7.41 -18.42 48.20
N ALA A 15 8.71 -18.25 47.96
CA ALA A 15 9.23 -17.47 46.83
C ALA A 15 8.90 -18.08 45.46
N LEU A 16 8.97 -19.40 45.31
CA LEU A 16 8.75 -20.05 44.02
C LEU A 16 7.28 -20.01 43.61
N GLU A 17 6.38 -20.26 44.56
CA GLU A 17 4.93 -20.20 44.32
C GLU A 17 4.47 -18.77 44.01
N ALA A 18 5.01 -17.78 44.72
CA ALA A 18 4.75 -16.38 44.42
C ALA A 18 5.19 -16.02 42.98
N LEU A 19 6.37 -16.48 42.57
CA LEU A 19 6.87 -16.26 41.20
C LEU A 19 6.06 -17.04 40.17
N LEU A 20 5.65 -18.28 40.44
CA LEU A 20 4.82 -19.08 39.54
C LEU A 20 3.54 -18.33 39.13
N HIS A 21 2.93 -17.62 40.08
CA HIS A 21 1.75 -16.80 39.85
C HIS A 21 2.03 -15.35 39.42
N ASP A 22 3.29 -15.00 39.15
CA ASP A 22 3.72 -13.70 38.58
C ASP A 22 3.60 -13.73 37.04
N PRO A 23 3.39 -12.59 36.35
CA PRO A 23 3.31 -12.55 34.89
C PRO A 23 4.53 -13.10 34.17
N LEU A 24 5.68 -13.21 34.85
CA LEU A 24 6.88 -13.86 34.35
C LEU A 24 6.60 -15.27 33.81
N PHE A 25 5.81 -16.06 34.55
CA PHE A 25 5.51 -17.46 34.25
C PHE A 25 4.08 -17.66 33.75
N ARG A 26 3.55 -16.70 33.01
CA ARG A 26 2.25 -16.86 32.34
C ARG A 26 2.29 -17.93 31.26
N GLN A 27 1.13 -18.54 31.02
CA GLN A 27 0.94 -19.38 29.84
C GLN A 27 1.23 -18.57 28.57
N ARG A 28 2.01 -19.17 27.66
CA ARG A 28 2.29 -18.61 26.34
C ARG A 28 1.53 -19.43 25.31
N ILE A 29 0.80 -18.72 24.46
CA ILE A 29 0.05 -19.31 23.35
C ILE A 29 0.77 -18.88 22.08
N GLU A 30 1.25 -19.85 21.32
CA GLU A 30 1.84 -19.58 20.01
C GLU A 30 0.75 -19.27 18.99
N LYS A 31 1.02 -18.33 18.07
CA LYS A 31 0.12 -18.07 16.95
C LYS A 31 0.28 -19.17 15.91
N ASN A 32 -0.80 -19.89 15.66
CA ASN A 32 -0.85 -20.89 14.61
C ASN A 32 -0.74 -20.26 13.21
N GLN A 33 -0.09 -20.97 12.30
CA GLN A 33 0.07 -20.54 10.90
C GLN A 33 -1.17 -20.85 10.03
N LYS A 34 -2.03 -21.77 10.47
CA LYS A 34 -3.25 -22.19 9.75
C LYS A 34 -4.40 -22.47 10.71
N GLY A 35 -5.63 -22.28 10.23
CA GLY A 35 -6.86 -22.54 10.99
C GLY A 35 -7.40 -21.31 11.73
N LYS A 36 -8.13 -21.53 12.83
CA LYS A 36 -8.74 -20.45 13.62
C LYS A 36 -7.69 -19.51 14.20
N GLY A 37 -7.84 -18.20 13.99
CA GLY A 37 -6.91 -17.19 14.52
C GLY A 37 -5.58 -17.06 13.76
N SER A 38 -5.40 -17.78 12.65
CA SER A 38 -4.17 -17.74 11.86
C SER A 38 -4.08 -16.60 10.84
N TYR A 39 -5.20 -15.92 10.54
CA TYR A 39 -5.23 -14.87 9.52
C TYR A 39 -4.37 -13.66 9.94
N GLN A 40 -3.46 -13.24 9.05
CA GLN A 40 -2.62 -12.06 9.21
C GLN A 40 -2.90 -11.09 8.06
N ARG A 41 -3.10 -9.80 8.37
CA ARG A 41 -3.39 -8.78 7.33
C ARG A 41 -2.17 -8.48 6.44
N LYS A 42 -0.97 -8.69 6.96
CA LYS A 42 0.30 -8.46 6.27
C LYS A 42 1.25 -9.59 6.62
N ASP A 43 1.79 -10.23 5.60
CA ASP A 43 2.82 -11.25 5.78
C ASP A 43 4.17 -10.61 6.11
N LYS A 44 5.09 -11.40 6.67
CA LYS A 44 6.47 -10.97 6.99
C LYS A 44 7.18 -10.37 5.78
N HIS A 45 6.95 -10.93 4.60
CA HIS A 45 7.44 -10.44 3.31
C HIS A 45 6.25 -10.07 2.44
N GLY A 46 5.71 -8.87 2.66
CA GLY A 46 4.62 -8.35 1.84
C GLY A 46 5.04 -8.17 0.37
N LYS A 47 4.07 -8.15 -0.54
CA LYS A 47 4.33 -7.90 -1.97
C LYS A 47 5.09 -6.58 -2.12
N GLY A 48 6.31 -6.66 -2.66
CA GLY A 48 7.21 -5.51 -2.82
C GLY A 48 6.56 -4.37 -3.61
N ARG A 49 6.94 -3.14 -3.25
CA ARG A 49 6.45 -1.87 -3.83
C ARG A 49 6.89 -1.60 -5.29
N ASN A 50 7.33 -2.60 -6.04
CA ASN A 50 7.89 -2.41 -7.39
C ASN A 50 7.00 -2.98 -8.50
N TRP A 51 5.68 -2.77 -8.39
CA TRP A 51 4.81 -2.82 -9.56
C TRP A 51 4.80 -1.45 -10.25
N GLU A 52 5.98 -0.91 -10.54
CA GLU A 52 6.10 0.20 -11.46
C GLU A 52 5.83 -0.42 -12.84
N ALA A 53 4.61 -0.20 -13.33
CA ALA A 53 4.27 -0.53 -14.70
C ALA A 53 5.35 0.11 -15.57
N SER A 54 6.11 -0.71 -16.29
CA SER A 54 6.94 -0.20 -17.37
C SER A 54 5.98 0.48 -18.34
N ASP A 55 5.91 1.81 -18.25
CA ASP A 55 5.30 2.64 -19.27
C ASP A 55 6.09 2.41 -20.55
N LYS A 56 5.67 1.42 -21.32
CA LYS A 56 6.02 1.35 -22.73
C LYS A 56 5.43 2.60 -23.35
N GLN A 57 6.23 3.66 -23.43
CA GLN A 57 5.99 4.80 -24.31
C GLN A 57 5.87 4.24 -25.73
N LYS A 58 4.65 3.90 -26.12
CA LYS A 58 4.31 3.71 -27.52
C LYS A 58 4.40 5.11 -28.12
N SER A 59 5.48 5.36 -28.85
CA SER A 59 5.63 6.54 -29.70
C SER A 59 4.39 6.66 -30.58
N LEU A 60 3.46 7.55 -30.21
CA LEU A 60 2.37 7.91 -31.10
C LEU A 60 3.01 8.73 -32.23
N SER A 61 3.03 8.16 -33.43
CA SER A 61 3.49 8.85 -34.63
C SER A 61 2.72 10.15 -34.79
N LEU A 62 3.44 11.25 -35.05
CA LEU A 62 2.98 12.62 -35.30
C LEU A 62 2.14 12.76 -36.59
N ALA A 63 1.34 11.76 -36.95
CA ALA A 63 0.54 11.74 -38.18
C ALA A 63 -0.93 12.14 -37.97
N PHE A 64 -1.33 12.50 -36.74
CA PHE A 64 -2.70 12.91 -36.42
C PHE A 64 -2.85 14.41 -36.13
N PHE A 65 -2.15 15.26 -36.88
CA PHE A 65 -2.43 16.70 -36.88
C PHE A 65 -2.61 17.20 -38.32
N PHE A 66 -3.82 17.70 -38.58
CA PHE A 66 -4.29 18.48 -39.75
C PHE A 66 -4.87 17.72 -40.96
N LYS A 67 -6.12 17.28 -40.81
CA LYS A 67 -7.22 17.45 -41.77
C LYS A 67 -8.39 17.95 -40.90
N ASP A 68 -8.96 19.15 -41.03
CA ASP A 68 -9.42 19.90 -42.19
C ASP A 68 -9.44 21.40 -41.89
N LYS A 69 -9.08 22.25 -42.86
CA LYS A 69 -9.50 23.65 -42.90
C LYS A 69 -10.28 23.88 -44.20
N LYS A 70 -11.60 23.68 -44.18
CA LYS A 70 -12.54 24.36 -45.10
C LYS A 70 -13.96 24.24 -44.57
N ALA A 71 -14.52 25.36 -44.10
CA ALA A 71 -15.79 25.92 -44.57
C ALA A 71 -16.37 26.91 -43.54
N ALA A 72 -16.38 28.19 -43.91
CA ALA A 72 -17.24 29.28 -43.45
C ALA A 72 -16.58 30.57 -44.00
N LEU A 73 -17.21 31.57 -44.60
CA LEU A 73 -18.59 31.95 -44.85
C LEU A 73 -18.50 33.13 -45.84
N LEU A 74 -19.36 33.14 -46.86
CA LEU A 74 -19.96 34.30 -47.54
C LEU A 74 -19.27 35.68 -47.41
N GLY A 75 -18.83 36.26 -48.54
CA GLY A 75 -18.81 37.72 -48.72
C GLY A 75 -17.62 38.32 -49.47
N ARG A 76 -17.76 38.51 -50.79
CA ARG A 76 -17.24 39.65 -51.59
C ARG A 76 -17.65 39.47 -53.05
N LEU A 77 -18.79 40.03 -53.48
CA LEU A 77 -18.91 41.36 -54.13
C LEU A 77 -18.04 41.50 -55.39
N PHE A 78 -18.68 41.13 -56.51
CA PHE A 78 -18.89 41.87 -57.77
C PHE A 78 -17.73 42.60 -58.49
N HIS A 79 -17.83 42.49 -59.83
CA HIS A 79 -17.13 43.19 -60.94
C HIS A 79 -15.72 42.68 -61.24
N TYR A 80 -15.35 42.29 -62.47
CA TYR A 80 -15.46 42.93 -63.80
C TYR A 80 -15.63 41.81 -64.87
N ASN A 81 -16.28 41.95 -66.03
CA ASN A 81 -16.12 42.87 -67.15
C ASN A 81 -17.22 42.56 -68.17
N LEU A 82 -17.66 43.53 -68.97
CA LEU A 82 -17.77 43.44 -70.43
C LEU A 82 -18.20 44.83 -70.95
N SER A 83 -17.69 45.16 -72.14
CA SER A 83 -17.92 46.34 -72.99
C SER A 83 -19.14 47.22 -72.76
#